data_AF-A0A2W5TA27-F1
#
_entry.id   AF-A0A2W5TA27-F1
#
_cell.length_a   1.000
_cell.length_b   1.000
_cell.length_c   1.000
_cell.angle_alpha   90.00
_cell.angle_beta   90.00
_cell.angle_gamma   90.00
#
_symmetry.space_group_name_H-M   'P 1'
#
loop_
_entity.id
_entity.type
_entity.pdbx_description
1 polymer ?
#
loop_
_entity_poly.entity_id
_entity_poly.type
_entity_poly.pdbx_seq_one_letter_code
_entity_poly.pdbx_strand_id
1 'polypeptide(L)'
;MNALLPIIATLLLSTTALAQDHRYGLFIGNDEGGPETKTLLYAQDDARRMHDTFTRLARVKPEDAMLLLDSNAKTVDGALSELERRIADAKSRGERTTLFLYYSGHAKDGALRLGASQLPFEELKQRLTAGPADVRVAIFDACRSGTVTRSKGVRRAPSFEVETDATRQAKGLVLLTSSAADEDSQESDVIGASYFSYHLATALLGSADSSGDGRVTLNEAYGWAYERTVASTADSAAGPQHPTFSFDLAGNGDLVLTDVMERREGLHLPQAAPQGPYFVIDSRGVIVAETVKLADPRLIALPPGTYKVKRRLPDRLRVGEFTITAGQIYTLDESTLENAKFTDDPVKGTGISKTYSRHWSLSAFGQYQAVFDRPTSNGGYFPSAPAVGGEVTVHNIIGRGFGLGIDAGYGWTSNTVNVELVGLLPYDYSLVTIGASAIYEWFQEGRWIPFVGLHLAFNIMSRSFEDTSLAAQNYSIFTPGIVAGLKVRIAGNFSVIGRARVHYLHYNVDETRSLGNADFGLLLDYEFRD
;
A
#
# COMPACT_ATOMS: atom_id res chain seq x y z
N MET A 1 85.69 30.60 5.88
CA MET A 1 84.53 30.93 6.74
C MET A 1 83.28 30.83 5.90
N ASN A 2 82.35 30.02 6.39
CA ASN A 2 81.27 29.40 5.65
C ASN A 2 80.10 30.33 5.32
N ALA A 3 79.44 29.94 4.22
CA ALA A 3 78.16 30.38 3.67
C ALA A 3 76.99 30.36 4.67
N LEU A 4 75.88 31.01 4.29
CA LEU A 4 74.51 30.49 4.40
C LEU A 4 73.52 31.35 3.60
N LEU A 5 72.98 30.76 2.52
CA LEU A 5 71.78 31.21 1.80
C LEU A 5 70.51 30.77 2.56
N PRO A 6 69.39 31.50 2.50
CA PRO A 6 68.11 31.01 2.99
C PRO A 6 67.44 30.14 1.92
N ILE A 7 67.19 28.87 2.26
CA ILE A 7 66.37 27.93 1.49
C ILE A 7 64.90 28.24 1.83
N ILE A 8 64.14 28.73 0.84
CA ILE A 8 62.68 28.77 0.90
C ILE A 8 62.19 27.35 0.58
N ALA A 9 61.74 26.64 1.62
CA ALA A 9 61.08 25.34 1.47
C ALA A 9 59.60 25.55 1.11
N THR A 10 59.27 25.40 -0.17
CA THR A 10 57.88 25.33 -0.64
C THR A 10 57.29 23.99 -0.18
N LEU A 11 56.50 24.01 0.90
CA LEU A 11 55.67 22.87 1.31
C LEU A 11 54.58 22.66 0.26
N LEU A 12 54.82 21.74 -0.69
CA LEU A 12 53.76 21.13 -1.48
C LEU A 12 52.96 20.23 -0.54
N LEU A 13 51.90 20.78 0.06
CA LEU A 13 50.81 20.00 0.65
C LEU A 13 50.12 19.25 -0.49
N SER A 14 50.67 18.09 -0.84
CA SER A 14 49.93 17.07 -1.58
C SER A 14 48.80 16.60 -0.68
N THR A 15 47.67 17.30 -0.70
CA THR A 15 46.41 16.73 -0.27
C THR A 15 46.19 15.50 -1.14
N THR A 16 46.45 14.32 -0.58
CA THR A 16 45.89 13.08 -1.08
C THR A 16 44.37 13.24 -0.97
N ALA A 17 43.78 13.80 -2.03
CA ALA A 17 42.36 13.75 -2.24
C ALA A 17 42.03 12.26 -2.28
N LEU A 18 41.51 11.73 -1.17
CA LEU A 18 40.80 10.46 -1.16
C LEU A 18 39.82 10.55 -2.33
N ALA A 19 40.00 9.72 -3.35
CA ALA A 19 39.22 9.77 -4.57
C ALA A 19 37.74 9.86 -4.19
N GLN A 20 37.14 11.03 -4.45
CA GLN A 20 35.77 11.31 -4.06
C GLN A 20 34.88 10.36 -4.86
N ASP A 21 34.26 9.40 -4.17
CA ASP A 21 33.31 8.47 -4.78
C ASP A 21 32.06 9.26 -5.19
N HIS A 22 31.90 9.46 -6.50
CA HIS A 22 30.78 10.18 -7.08
C HIS A 22 29.62 9.21 -7.32
N ARG A 23 28.50 9.46 -6.64
CA ARG A 23 27.38 8.54 -6.56
C ARG A 23 26.19 9.06 -7.35
N TYR A 24 25.64 8.18 -8.19
CA TYR A 24 24.49 8.41 -9.05
C TYR A 24 23.35 7.49 -8.65
N GLY A 25 22.11 7.92 -8.83
CA GLY A 25 20.93 7.15 -8.45
C GLY A 25 19.83 7.20 -9.51
N LEU A 26 19.24 6.05 -9.82
CA LEU A 26 18.02 5.91 -10.60
C LEU A 26 16.98 5.15 -9.78
N PHE A 27 15.90 5.81 -9.40
CA PHE A 27 14.83 5.25 -8.56
C PHE A 27 13.54 5.20 -9.37
N ILE A 28 12.98 4.01 -9.52
CA ILE A 28 11.85 3.75 -10.40
C ILE A 28 10.74 3.11 -9.58
N GLY A 29 9.53 3.68 -9.65
CA GLY A 29 8.33 3.14 -9.02
C GLY A 29 7.19 3.07 -10.03
N ASN A 30 6.67 1.88 -10.27
CA ASN A 30 5.57 1.68 -11.21
C ASN A 30 4.45 0.88 -10.55
N ASP A 31 3.32 1.55 -10.30
CA ASP A 31 2.13 0.91 -9.74
C ASP A 31 1.40 0.09 -10.82
N GLU A 32 1.47 0.52 -12.09
CA GLU A 32 0.86 -0.17 -13.22
C GLU A 32 1.82 -1.16 -13.91
N GLY A 33 1.46 -2.45 -13.94
CA GLY A 33 2.20 -3.51 -14.64
C GLY A 33 1.66 -3.86 -16.04
N GLY A 34 0.67 -3.10 -16.51
CA GLY A 34 -0.02 -3.32 -17.78
C GLY A 34 -1.12 -4.39 -17.73
N PRO A 35 -1.56 -4.90 -18.89
CA PRO A 35 -2.65 -5.88 -18.96
C PRO A 35 -2.37 -7.11 -18.09
N GLU A 36 -3.41 -7.67 -17.49
CA GLU A 36 -3.36 -8.86 -16.61
C GLU A 36 -2.66 -8.65 -15.25
N THR A 37 -2.33 -7.40 -14.89
CA THR A 37 -1.82 -7.06 -13.56
C THR A 37 -2.84 -6.22 -12.80
N LYS A 38 -2.90 -6.38 -11.47
CA LYS A 38 -3.64 -5.45 -10.60
C LYS A 38 -2.69 -4.34 -10.22
N THR A 39 -3.14 -3.09 -10.27
CA THR A 39 -2.36 -1.92 -9.85
C THR A 39 -1.88 -2.09 -8.40
N LEU A 40 -0.59 -1.89 -8.16
CA LEU A 40 0.02 -1.82 -6.82
C LEU A 40 -0.35 -0.50 -6.14
N LEU A 41 -0.19 -0.45 -4.81
CA LEU A 41 -0.55 0.74 -4.04
C LEU A 41 0.67 1.58 -3.64
N TYR A 42 1.85 0.96 -3.50
CA TYR A 42 2.98 1.59 -2.83
C TYR A 42 4.28 1.63 -3.63
N ALA A 43 4.33 1.16 -4.88
CA ALA A 43 5.59 1.10 -5.62
C ALA A 43 6.17 2.49 -5.90
N GLN A 44 5.32 3.47 -6.18
CA GLN A 44 5.74 4.88 -6.27
C GLN A 44 6.27 5.43 -4.95
N ASP A 45 5.60 5.14 -3.84
CA ASP A 45 5.98 5.64 -2.51
C ASP A 45 7.29 5.02 -2.02
N ASP A 46 7.51 3.74 -2.31
CA ASP A 46 8.77 3.06 -2.04
C ASP A 46 9.93 3.67 -2.83
N ALA A 47 9.72 3.97 -4.13
CA ALA A 47 10.71 4.65 -4.96
C ALA A 47 11.04 6.07 -4.45
N ARG A 48 10.02 6.83 -4.02
CA ARG A 48 10.21 8.15 -3.38
C ARG A 48 11.03 8.02 -2.09
N ARG A 49 10.68 7.07 -1.21
CA ARG A 49 11.37 6.85 0.07
C ARG A 49 12.84 6.49 -0.15
N MET A 50 13.13 5.62 -1.13
CA MET A 50 14.50 5.25 -1.48
C MET A 50 15.27 6.43 -2.07
N HIS A 51 14.68 7.16 -3.02
CA HIS A 51 15.27 8.39 -3.56
C HIS A 51 15.67 9.39 -2.45
N ASP A 52 14.74 9.66 -1.53
CA ASP A 52 14.97 10.61 -0.44
C ASP A 52 16.03 10.11 0.55
N THR A 53 16.06 8.81 0.82
CA THR A 53 17.08 8.19 1.68
C THR A 53 18.47 8.33 1.06
N PHE A 54 18.61 8.02 -0.23
CA PHE A 54 19.90 8.05 -0.92
C PHE A 54 20.42 9.48 -1.13
N THR A 55 19.55 10.43 -1.45
CA THR A 55 19.95 11.84 -1.59
C THR A 55 20.35 12.48 -0.27
N ARG A 56 19.79 12.00 0.85
CA ARG A 56 20.09 12.53 2.18
C ARG A 56 21.29 11.88 2.84
N LEU A 57 21.39 10.56 2.78
CA LEU A 57 22.30 9.75 3.61
C LEU A 57 23.36 8.98 2.80
N ALA A 58 23.12 8.74 1.50
CA ALA A 58 24.04 7.95 0.66
C ALA A 58 25.00 8.81 -0.17
N ARG A 59 25.06 10.13 0.05
CA ARG A 59 25.88 11.10 -0.70
C ARG A 59 25.62 11.12 -2.22
N VAL A 60 24.44 10.68 -2.65
CA VAL A 60 23.95 10.93 -4.02
C VAL A 60 23.51 12.39 -4.09
N LYS A 61 24.08 13.18 -4.99
CA LYS A 61 23.66 14.58 -5.11
C LYS A 61 22.27 14.65 -5.77
N PRO A 62 21.43 15.64 -5.43
CA PRO A 62 20.11 15.79 -6.06
C PRO A 62 20.15 15.85 -7.59
N GLU A 63 21.17 16.48 -8.18
CA GLU A 63 21.37 16.56 -9.62
C GLU A 63 21.75 15.23 -10.29
N ASP A 64 22.27 14.28 -9.50
CA ASP A 64 22.72 12.95 -9.93
C ASP A 64 21.74 11.84 -9.50
N ALA A 65 20.61 12.22 -8.91
CA ALA A 65 19.50 11.35 -8.56
C ALA A 65 18.31 11.61 -9.50
N MET A 66 17.84 10.56 -10.17
CA MET A 66 16.66 10.59 -11.02
C MET A 66 15.56 9.73 -10.40
N LEU A 67 14.36 10.30 -10.24
CA LEU A 67 13.16 9.60 -9.80
C LEU A 67 12.18 9.50 -10.96
N LEU A 68 11.80 8.28 -11.34
CA LEU A 68 10.83 7.98 -12.39
C LEU A 68 9.64 7.25 -11.80
N LEU A 69 8.44 7.78 -12.04
CA LEU A 69 7.20 7.23 -11.52
C LEU A 69 6.25 6.93 -12.67
N ASP A 70 5.61 5.75 -12.64
CA ASP A 70 4.72 5.23 -13.69
C ASP A 70 5.23 5.50 -15.11
N SER A 71 6.54 5.34 -15.28
CA SER A 71 7.24 5.63 -16.52
C SER A 71 7.34 4.38 -17.39
N ASN A 72 7.50 4.56 -18.70
CA ASN A 72 7.68 3.46 -19.64
C ASN A 72 9.16 3.07 -19.80
N ALA A 73 9.41 1.90 -20.40
CA ALA A 73 10.75 1.35 -20.65
C ALA A 73 11.67 2.32 -21.39
N LYS A 74 11.16 3.04 -22.40
CA LYS A 74 11.96 4.00 -23.17
C LYS A 74 12.44 5.18 -22.31
N THR A 75 11.59 5.67 -21.40
CA THR A 75 11.97 6.73 -20.45
C THR A 75 13.05 6.23 -19.49
N VAL A 76 12.89 5.02 -18.96
CA VAL A 76 13.89 4.38 -18.08
C VAL A 76 15.23 4.22 -18.81
N ASP A 77 15.21 3.71 -20.04
CA ASP A 77 16.41 3.52 -20.85
C ASP A 77 17.13 4.84 -21.14
N GLY A 78 16.37 5.90 -21.43
CA GLY A 78 16.90 7.25 -21.67
C GLY A 78 17.53 7.85 -20.42
N ALA A 79 16.89 7.69 -19.25
CA ALA A 79 17.44 8.15 -17.98
C ALA A 79 18.74 7.41 -17.61
N LEU A 80 18.75 6.08 -17.80
CA LEU A 80 19.96 5.28 -17.60
C LEU A 80 21.08 5.71 -18.56
N SER A 81 20.77 5.99 -19.84
CA SER A 81 21.76 6.49 -20.80
C SER A 81 22.35 7.83 -20.40
N GLU A 82 21.53 8.75 -19.89
CA GLU A 82 21.99 10.05 -19.43
C GLU A 82 22.89 9.92 -18.20
N LEU A 83 22.55 9.07 -17.24
CA LEU A 83 23.41 8.78 -16.09
C LEU A 83 24.72 8.11 -16.52
N GLU A 84 24.67 7.12 -17.42
CA GLU A 84 25.86 6.47 -17.98
C GLU A 84 26.81 7.48 -18.64
N ARG A 85 26.27 8.46 -19.39
CA ARG A 85 27.05 9.54 -20.00
C ARG A 85 27.75 10.40 -18.94
N ARG A 86 27.02 10.83 -17.90
CA ARG A 86 27.59 11.64 -16.80
C ARG A 86 28.65 10.88 -16.01
N ILE A 87 28.42 9.59 -15.77
CA ILE A 87 29.37 8.70 -15.13
C ILE A 87 30.64 8.58 -15.98
N ALA A 88 30.52 8.39 -17.29
CA ALA A 88 31.68 8.35 -18.19
C ALA A 88 32.48 9.66 -18.15
N ASP A 89 31.79 10.81 -18.16
CA ASP A 89 32.42 12.12 -18.01
C ASP A 89 33.15 12.25 -16.66
N ALA A 90 32.55 11.81 -15.55
CA ALA A 90 33.19 11.78 -14.23
C ALA A 90 34.44 10.89 -14.18
N LYS A 91 34.37 9.70 -14.79
CA LYS A 91 35.53 8.81 -14.89
C LYS A 91 36.65 9.40 -15.72
N SER A 92 36.34 10.15 -16.79
CA SER A 92 37.35 10.85 -17.58
C SER A 92 38.13 11.90 -16.77
N ARG A 93 37.53 12.41 -15.68
CA ARG A 93 38.16 13.32 -14.71
C ARG A 93 38.90 12.58 -13.58
N GLY A 94 38.96 11.25 -13.63
CA GLY A 94 39.61 10.42 -12.61
C GLY A 94 38.77 10.18 -11.35
N GLU A 95 37.47 10.51 -11.37
CA GLU A 95 36.57 10.25 -10.25
C GLU A 95 36.21 8.76 -10.19
N ARG A 96 36.11 8.21 -8.97
CA ARG A 96 35.52 6.89 -8.76
C ARG A 96 34.01 7.03 -8.81
N THR A 97 33.31 6.09 -9.44
CA THR A 97 31.87 6.23 -9.68
C THR A 97 31.06 5.05 -9.20
N THR A 98 29.93 5.34 -8.56
CA THR A 98 28.97 4.34 -8.10
C THR A 98 27.57 4.65 -8.65
N LEU A 99 26.89 3.65 -9.21
CA LEU A 99 25.51 3.76 -9.66
C LEU A 99 24.59 2.90 -8.79
N PHE A 100 23.56 3.53 -8.23
CA PHE A 100 22.45 2.86 -7.57
C PHE A 100 21.24 2.82 -8.51
N LEU A 101 20.67 1.65 -8.71
CA LEU A 101 19.41 1.46 -9.41
C LEU A 101 18.44 0.82 -8.42
N TYR A 102 17.26 1.41 -8.26
CA TYR A 102 16.18 0.87 -7.47
C TYR A 102 14.92 0.80 -8.34
N TYR A 103 14.26 -0.35 -8.34
CA TYR A 103 12.99 -0.55 -9.01
C TYR A 103 11.99 -1.18 -8.04
N SER A 104 10.82 -0.58 -7.90
CA SER A 104 9.64 -1.19 -7.28
C SER A 104 8.52 -1.27 -8.32
N GLY A 105 7.87 -2.42 -8.41
CA GLY A 105 6.76 -2.62 -9.35
C GLY A 105 6.54 -4.08 -9.71
N HIS A 106 5.81 -4.31 -10.79
CA HIS A 106 5.55 -5.66 -11.27
C HIS A 106 6.72 -6.24 -12.09
N ALA A 107 6.99 -7.52 -11.90
CA ALA A 107 7.79 -8.29 -12.85
C ALA A 107 7.01 -9.54 -13.29
N LYS A 108 7.06 -9.83 -14.60
CA LYS A 108 6.39 -10.99 -15.20
C LYS A 108 7.19 -11.45 -16.41
N ASP A 109 7.24 -12.76 -16.65
CA ASP A 109 7.86 -13.37 -17.82
C ASP A 109 9.33 -12.95 -18.06
N GLY A 110 10.09 -12.77 -16.97
CA GLY A 110 11.51 -12.37 -17.04
C GLY A 110 11.74 -10.91 -17.40
N ALA A 111 10.73 -10.05 -17.29
CA ALA A 111 10.82 -8.62 -17.55
C ALA A 111 10.21 -7.79 -16.43
N LEU A 112 10.79 -6.60 -16.19
CA LEU A 112 10.16 -5.55 -15.40
C LEU A 112 9.00 -4.97 -16.21
N ARG A 113 7.87 -4.71 -15.55
CA ARG A 113 6.66 -4.18 -16.19
C ARG A 113 6.56 -2.69 -15.90
N LEU A 114 6.47 -1.91 -16.95
CA LEU A 114 6.53 -0.44 -16.93
C LEU A 114 5.27 0.07 -17.66
N GLY A 115 4.11 -0.14 -17.04
CA GLY A 115 2.80 0.03 -17.67
C GLY A 115 2.59 -0.95 -18.82
N ALA A 116 2.23 -0.44 -20.00
CA ALA A 116 2.07 -1.24 -21.22
C ALA A 116 3.39 -1.72 -21.84
N SER A 117 4.54 -1.21 -21.36
CA SER A 117 5.87 -1.58 -21.83
C SER A 117 6.56 -2.53 -20.87
N GLN A 118 7.62 -3.19 -21.34
CA GLN A 118 8.41 -4.11 -20.54
C GLN A 118 9.90 -3.90 -20.78
N LEU A 119 10.71 -4.11 -19.74
CA LEU A 119 12.16 -4.08 -19.81
C LEU A 119 12.70 -5.46 -19.43
N PRO A 120 13.20 -6.25 -20.40
CA PRO A 120 13.72 -7.58 -20.13
C PRO A 120 14.86 -7.54 -19.11
N PHE A 121 14.81 -8.45 -18.14
CA PHE A 121 15.77 -8.43 -17.05
C PHE A 121 17.21 -8.72 -17.53
N GLU A 122 17.36 -9.69 -18.43
CA GLU A 122 18.67 -10.04 -18.98
C GLU A 122 19.31 -8.87 -19.75
N GLU A 123 18.52 -8.08 -20.47
CA GLU A 123 19.00 -6.88 -21.14
C GLU A 123 19.48 -5.84 -20.13
N LEU A 124 18.70 -5.60 -19.07
CA LEU A 124 19.10 -4.69 -18.00
C LEU A 124 20.37 -5.17 -17.27
N LYS A 125 20.49 -6.47 -16.99
CA LYS A 125 21.68 -7.06 -16.36
C LYS A 125 22.92 -6.92 -17.24
N GLN A 126 22.80 -7.20 -18.53
CA GLN A 126 23.90 -7.05 -19.49
C GLN A 126 24.32 -5.59 -19.60
N ARG A 127 23.35 -4.67 -19.68
CA ARG A 127 23.60 -3.23 -19.69
C ARG A 127 24.30 -2.74 -18.44
N LEU A 128 23.83 -3.15 -17.25
CA LEU A 128 24.50 -2.82 -15.99
C LEU A 128 25.92 -3.39 -15.95
N THR A 129 26.12 -4.65 -16.35
CA THR A 129 27.46 -5.26 -16.41
C THR A 129 28.42 -4.47 -17.31
N ALA A 130 27.93 -4.03 -18.47
CA ALA A 130 28.70 -3.27 -19.46
C ALA A 130 28.80 -1.77 -19.16
N GLY A 131 28.03 -1.25 -18.19
CA GLY A 131 27.93 0.18 -17.90
C GLY A 131 29.27 0.79 -17.47
N PRO A 132 29.41 2.13 -17.43
CA PRO A 132 30.70 2.76 -17.18
C PRO A 132 31.10 2.83 -15.69
N ALA A 133 30.17 2.73 -14.74
CA ALA A 133 30.45 2.91 -13.30
C ALA A 133 31.46 1.89 -12.74
N ASP A 134 32.20 2.23 -11.70
CA ASP A 134 33.12 1.28 -11.04
C ASP A 134 32.36 0.29 -10.17
N VAL A 135 31.33 0.77 -9.47
CA VAL A 135 30.42 -0.04 -8.63
C VAL A 135 28.99 0.19 -9.09
N ARG A 136 28.21 -0.89 -9.21
CA ARG A 136 26.79 -0.83 -9.57
C ARG A 136 26.00 -1.67 -8.58
N VAL A 137 24.98 -1.10 -7.99
CA VAL A 137 24.08 -1.77 -7.06
C VAL A 137 22.67 -1.63 -7.61
N ALA A 138 22.07 -2.74 -8.02
CA ALA A 138 20.68 -2.76 -8.47
C ALA A 138 19.81 -3.52 -7.48
N ILE A 139 18.71 -2.89 -7.08
CA ILE A 139 17.76 -3.40 -6.10
C ILE A 139 16.41 -3.51 -6.81
N PHE A 140 15.84 -4.72 -6.84
CA PHE A 140 14.56 -5.01 -7.47
C PHE A 140 13.56 -5.48 -6.44
N ASP A 141 12.52 -4.69 -6.25
CA ASP A 141 11.38 -5.02 -5.43
C ASP A 141 10.18 -5.40 -6.31
N ALA A 142 10.21 -6.64 -6.80
CA ALA A 142 9.22 -7.15 -7.74
C ALA A 142 9.13 -8.68 -7.65
N CYS A 143 7.92 -9.23 -7.75
CA CYS A 143 7.67 -10.67 -7.66
C CYS A 143 8.51 -11.45 -8.69
N ARG A 144 9.02 -12.63 -8.30
CA ARG A 144 9.79 -13.55 -9.18
C ARG A 144 11.08 -12.97 -9.76
N SER A 145 11.57 -11.88 -9.19
CA SER A 145 12.90 -11.35 -9.50
C SER A 145 14.02 -12.29 -9.03
N GLY A 146 13.80 -13.35 -8.25
CA GLY A 146 14.88 -14.30 -7.94
C GLY A 146 15.42 -15.13 -9.13
N THR A 147 14.80 -15.08 -10.32
CA THR A 147 15.40 -15.67 -11.55
C THR A 147 16.71 -14.98 -11.95
N VAL A 148 16.86 -13.72 -11.55
CA VAL A 148 18.01 -12.81 -11.75
C VAL A 148 19.31 -13.32 -11.14
N THR A 149 19.21 -13.87 -9.93
CA THR A 149 20.33 -14.27 -9.09
C THR A 149 20.77 -15.70 -9.39
N ARG A 150 20.05 -16.43 -10.26
CA ARG A 150 20.28 -17.84 -10.62
C ARG A 150 21.48 -18.04 -11.58
N SER A 151 22.64 -17.53 -11.23
CA SER A 151 23.94 -17.96 -11.81
C SER A 151 24.59 -19.02 -10.93
N LYS A 152 25.38 -19.92 -11.54
CA LYS A 152 26.13 -21.00 -10.87
C LYS A 152 26.98 -20.44 -9.73
N GLY A 153 26.46 -20.43 -8.49
CA GLY A 153 27.20 -19.88 -7.35
C GLY A 153 26.37 -19.21 -6.24
N VAL A 154 25.03 -19.21 -6.31
CA VAL A 154 24.19 -18.73 -5.18
C VAL A 154 24.54 -19.51 -3.91
N ARG A 155 25.26 -18.87 -3.00
CA ARG A 155 25.63 -19.42 -1.71
C ARG A 155 24.80 -18.70 -0.65
N ARG A 156 24.10 -19.46 0.18
CA ARG A 156 23.58 -18.98 1.48
C ARG A 156 24.74 -18.23 2.14
N ALA A 157 24.52 -16.97 2.54
CA ALA A 157 25.55 -16.08 3.05
C ALA A 157 26.49 -16.83 4.01
N PRO A 158 27.76 -17.10 3.64
CA PRO A 158 28.76 -17.46 4.62
C PRO A 158 29.07 -16.20 5.41
N SER A 159 29.19 -16.33 6.74
CA SER A 159 29.88 -15.34 7.56
C SER A 159 31.30 -15.19 7.02
N PHE A 160 31.61 -14.06 6.37
CA PHE A 160 32.98 -13.73 6.02
C PHE A 160 33.61 -13.00 7.20
N GLU A 161 34.75 -13.51 7.65
CA GLU A 161 35.58 -12.81 8.62
C GLU A 161 36.01 -11.46 8.03
N VAL A 162 35.77 -10.39 8.79
CA VAL A 162 36.18 -9.04 8.44
C VAL A 162 37.70 -8.96 8.53
N GLU A 163 38.40 -9.17 7.41
CA GLU A 163 39.81 -8.79 7.31
C GLU A 163 39.89 -7.27 7.04
N THR A 164 40.41 -6.55 8.03
CA THR A 164 40.74 -5.13 7.94
C THR A 164 41.98 -4.93 7.09
N ASP A 165 41.84 -4.98 5.76
CA ASP A 165 42.89 -4.53 4.83
C ASP A 165 42.30 -3.57 3.78
N ALA A 166 42.27 -2.30 4.15
CA ALA A 166 41.61 -1.19 3.45
C ALA A 166 42.33 -0.68 2.19
N THR A 167 42.88 -1.57 1.35
CA THR A 167 43.68 -1.13 0.19
C THR A 167 43.32 -1.74 -1.16
N ARG A 168 42.23 -2.52 -1.26
CA ARG A 168 41.64 -2.91 -2.56
C ARG A 168 40.21 -2.38 -2.68
N GLN A 169 40.02 -1.47 -3.63
CA GLN A 169 38.76 -0.77 -3.86
C GLN A 169 37.77 -1.67 -4.62
N ALA A 170 36.57 -1.86 -4.06
CA ALA A 170 35.51 -2.67 -4.67
C ALA A 170 35.14 -2.17 -6.09
N LYS A 171 35.07 -3.10 -7.05
CA LYS A 171 34.54 -2.90 -8.40
C LYS A 171 33.62 -4.05 -8.77
N GLY A 172 32.51 -3.76 -9.47
CA GLY A 172 31.64 -4.79 -10.03
C GLY A 172 30.14 -4.50 -9.90
N LEU A 173 29.34 -5.57 -9.89
CA LEU A 173 27.88 -5.51 -9.89
C LEU A 173 27.30 -6.30 -8.70
N VAL A 174 26.35 -5.65 -8.02
CA VAL A 174 25.55 -6.24 -6.96
C VAL A 174 24.08 -6.20 -7.36
N LEU A 175 23.39 -7.33 -7.24
CA LEU A 175 21.96 -7.45 -7.51
C LEU A 175 21.24 -7.92 -6.23
N LEU A 176 20.26 -7.14 -5.79
CA LEU A 176 19.38 -7.43 -4.66
C LEU A 176 17.96 -7.60 -5.19
N THR A 177 17.25 -8.58 -4.67
CA THR A 177 15.87 -8.89 -5.07
C THR A 177 15.03 -9.11 -3.83
N SER A 178 13.78 -8.63 -3.82
CA SER A 178 12.93 -8.72 -2.64
C SER A 178 12.40 -10.13 -2.36
N SER A 179 12.39 -11.04 -3.33
CA SER A 179 11.92 -12.43 -3.16
C SER A 179 12.72 -13.43 -4.01
N ALA A 180 12.60 -14.72 -3.67
CA ALA A 180 13.12 -15.81 -4.49
C ALA A 180 12.37 -15.97 -5.82
N ALA A 181 12.89 -16.81 -6.72
CA ALA A 181 12.37 -16.97 -8.08
C ALA A 181 10.95 -17.55 -8.12
N ASP A 182 10.61 -18.31 -7.08
CA ASP A 182 9.37 -19.05 -6.85
C ASP A 182 8.48 -18.41 -5.77
N GLU A 183 8.83 -17.21 -5.32
CA GLU A 183 8.12 -16.47 -4.27
C GLU A 183 7.59 -15.12 -4.76
N ASP A 184 6.42 -14.74 -4.25
CA ASP A 184 5.80 -13.45 -4.52
C ASP A 184 6.34 -12.38 -3.57
N SER A 185 6.60 -11.19 -4.10
CA SER A 185 6.88 -9.98 -3.32
C SER A 185 5.57 -9.39 -2.81
N GLN A 186 5.53 -8.99 -1.54
CA GLN A 186 4.29 -8.60 -0.87
C GLN A 186 4.29 -7.12 -0.46
N GLU A 187 3.12 -6.49 -0.59
CA GLU A 187 2.83 -5.15 -0.06
C GLU A 187 1.89 -5.19 1.14
N SER A 188 2.00 -4.19 2.01
CA SER A 188 1.21 -4.12 3.25
C SER A 188 0.59 -2.76 3.44
N ASP A 189 -0.74 -2.73 3.54
CA ASP A 189 -1.47 -1.51 3.87
C ASP A 189 -1.09 -0.97 5.24
N VAL A 190 -0.84 -1.85 6.21
CA VAL A 190 -0.46 -1.50 7.59
C VAL A 190 0.90 -0.81 7.65
N ILE A 191 1.79 -1.10 6.70
CA ILE A 191 3.13 -0.50 6.61
C ILE A 191 3.14 0.66 5.60
N GLY A 192 2.22 0.65 4.63
CA GLY A 192 2.15 1.62 3.54
C GLY A 192 3.33 1.50 2.57
N ALA A 193 3.81 0.28 2.35
CA ALA A 193 5.02 -0.05 1.58
C ALA A 193 5.07 -1.55 1.28
N SER A 194 5.97 -1.96 0.39
CA SER A 194 6.42 -3.36 0.38
C SER A 194 7.21 -3.71 1.64
N TYR A 195 7.13 -4.96 2.10
CA TYR A 195 7.86 -5.40 3.30
C TYR A 195 9.37 -5.21 3.13
N PHE A 196 9.92 -5.61 1.98
CA PHE A 196 11.35 -5.53 1.72
C PHE A 196 11.83 -4.08 1.62
N SER A 197 11.13 -3.24 0.87
CA SER A 197 11.51 -1.84 0.66
C SER A 197 11.40 -1.03 1.96
N TYR A 198 10.37 -1.29 2.76
CA TYR A 198 10.25 -0.73 4.10
C TYR A 198 11.44 -1.08 5.00
N HIS A 199 11.78 -2.38 5.09
CA HIS A 199 12.86 -2.83 5.96
C HIS A 199 14.24 -2.40 5.46
N LEU A 200 14.44 -2.37 4.15
CA LEU A 200 15.67 -1.85 3.54
C LEU A 200 15.82 -0.35 3.78
N ALA A 201 14.78 0.45 3.57
CA ALA A 201 14.82 1.88 3.87
C ALA A 201 15.13 2.10 5.37
N THR A 202 14.46 1.36 6.25
CA THR A 202 14.69 1.42 7.71
C THR A 202 16.13 1.04 8.09
N ALA A 203 16.71 0.06 7.41
CA ALA A 203 18.11 -0.33 7.57
C ALA A 203 19.05 0.83 7.23
N LEU A 204 18.83 1.47 6.08
CA LEU A 204 19.59 2.61 5.57
C LEU A 204 19.46 3.87 6.44
N LEU A 205 18.43 3.95 7.29
CA LEU A 205 18.32 5.01 8.31
C LEU A 205 19.22 4.75 9.54
N GLY A 206 19.97 3.65 9.62
CA GLY A 206 20.88 3.34 10.74
C GLY A 206 20.40 2.23 11.66
N SER A 207 19.21 1.66 11.40
CA SER A 207 18.69 0.54 12.20
C SER A 207 19.54 -0.72 12.08
N ALA A 208 20.25 -0.87 10.95
CA ALA A 208 21.11 -2.00 10.65
C ALA A 208 22.58 -1.82 11.03
N ASP A 209 23.01 -0.67 11.56
CA ASP A 209 24.41 -0.38 11.94
C ASP A 209 24.85 -1.23 13.15
N SER A 210 25.08 -2.51 12.92
CA SER A 210 25.48 -3.47 13.94
C SER A 210 26.84 -3.14 14.54
N SER A 211 27.70 -2.47 13.75
CA SER A 211 29.04 -2.06 14.16
C SER A 211 29.07 -0.85 15.11
N GLY A 212 28.03 -0.01 15.08
CA GLY A 212 27.92 1.22 15.86
C GLY A 212 28.82 2.36 15.36
N ASP A 213 29.31 2.29 14.13
CA ASP A 213 30.23 3.29 13.58
C ASP A 213 29.52 4.44 12.83
N GLY A 214 28.18 4.43 12.81
CA GLY A 214 27.35 5.44 12.13
C GLY A 214 27.28 5.27 10.62
N ARG A 215 27.81 4.17 10.07
CA ARG A 215 27.72 3.82 8.66
C ARG A 215 26.94 2.52 8.52
N VAL A 216 26.14 2.42 7.47
CA VAL A 216 25.43 1.18 7.14
C VAL A 216 26.03 0.61 5.88
N THR A 217 26.59 -0.60 5.99
CA THR A 217 27.13 -1.31 4.84
C THR A 217 26.04 -2.04 4.05
N LEU A 218 26.38 -2.46 2.84
CA LEU A 218 25.52 -3.28 2.01
C LEU A 218 25.14 -4.60 2.70
N ASN A 219 26.10 -5.25 3.37
CA ASN A 219 25.82 -6.50 4.08
C ASN A 219 24.91 -6.27 5.29
N GLU A 220 25.13 -5.21 6.07
CA GLU A 220 24.27 -4.85 7.19
C GLU A 220 22.85 -4.55 6.72
N ALA A 221 22.72 -3.71 5.68
CA ALA A 221 21.43 -3.35 5.12
C ALA A 221 20.66 -4.57 4.59
N TYR A 222 21.35 -5.46 3.87
CA TYR A 222 20.77 -6.69 3.35
C TYR A 222 20.39 -7.66 4.46
N GLY A 223 21.28 -7.91 5.43
CA GLY A 223 21.04 -8.82 6.55
C GLY A 223 19.80 -8.39 7.36
N TRP A 224 19.71 -7.10 7.67
CA TRP A 224 18.54 -6.54 8.33
C TRP A 224 17.26 -6.70 7.49
N ALA A 225 17.30 -6.27 6.23
CA ALA A 225 16.14 -6.35 5.34
C ALA A 225 15.66 -7.80 5.17
N TYR A 226 16.58 -8.75 5.05
CA TYR A 226 16.29 -10.18 4.95
C TYR A 226 15.57 -10.70 6.20
N GLU A 227 16.20 -10.56 7.38
CA GLU A 227 15.66 -11.08 8.64
C GLU A 227 14.27 -10.50 8.94
N ARG A 228 14.10 -9.19 8.74
CA ARG A 228 12.83 -8.52 9.02
C ARG A 228 11.74 -8.84 8.00
N THR A 229 12.09 -8.99 6.72
CA THR A 229 11.13 -9.39 5.68
C THR A 229 10.61 -10.79 5.97
N VAL A 230 11.50 -11.74 6.27
CA VAL A 230 11.10 -13.12 6.62
C VAL A 230 10.22 -13.11 7.86
N ALA A 231 10.62 -12.40 8.92
CA ALA A 231 9.82 -12.33 10.15
C ALA A 231 8.44 -11.69 9.94
N SER A 232 8.33 -10.66 9.09
CA SER A 232 7.07 -9.95 8.86
C SER A 232 6.11 -10.70 7.93
N THR A 233 6.63 -11.60 7.10
CA THR A 233 5.85 -12.37 6.12
C THR A 233 5.61 -13.81 6.55
N ALA A 234 6.22 -14.28 7.65
CA ALA A 234 6.11 -15.66 8.13
C ALA A 234 4.66 -16.15 8.30
N ASP A 235 3.78 -15.28 8.81
CA ASP A 235 2.36 -15.59 9.05
C ASP A 235 1.44 -14.99 7.97
N SER A 236 1.98 -14.47 6.87
CA SER A 236 1.16 -13.90 5.81
C SER A 236 0.43 -15.00 5.02
N ALA A 237 -0.71 -14.66 4.42
CA ALA A 237 -1.48 -15.61 3.62
C ALA A 237 -0.74 -16.13 2.37
N ALA A 238 0.26 -15.38 1.89
CA ALA A 238 1.12 -15.77 0.77
C ALA A 238 2.36 -16.58 1.20
N GLY A 239 2.58 -16.72 2.51
CA GLY A 239 3.76 -17.38 3.08
C GLY A 239 4.99 -16.47 3.20
N PRO A 240 6.09 -16.99 3.78
CA PRO A 240 7.31 -16.22 3.99
C PRO A 240 7.95 -15.80 2.67
N GLN A 241 8.49 -14.58 2.66
CA GLN A 241 9.24 -14.01 1.55
C GLN A 241 10.73 -13.97 1.90
N HIS A 242 11.58 -14.53 1.04
CA HIS A 242 13.02 -14.58 1.21
C HIS A 242 13.74 -13.71 0.17
N PRO A 243 14.21 -12.50 0.54
CA PRO A 243 15.06 -11.71 -0.34
C PRO A 243 16.29 -12.48 -0.82
N THR A 244 16.71 -12.27 -2.06
CA THR A 244 17.90 -12.92 -2.60
C THR A 244 18.94 -11.91 -3.08
N PHE A 245 20.20 -12.35 -3.04
CA PHE A 245 21.38 -11.53 -3.28
C PHE A 245 22.33 -12.24 -4.24
N SER A 246 22.84 -11.51 -5.22
CA SER A 246 23.92 -11.96 -6.10
C SER A 246 25.03 -10.91 -6.14
N PHE A 247 26.27 -11.40 -6.08
CA PHE A 247 27.44 -10.57 -5.89
C PHE A 247 28.56 -10.96 -6.85
N ASP A 248 29.03 -9.98 -7.62
CA ASP A 248 30.23 -10.06 -8.44
C ASP A 248 31.06 -8.79 -8.22
N LEU A 249 31.53 -8.57 -6.98
CA LEU A 249 32.53 -7.53 -6.68
C LEU A 249 33.92 -8.13 -6.53
N ALA A 250 34.89 -7.51 -7.20
CA ALA A 250 36.31 -7.71 -6.95
C ALA A 250 36.81 -6.63 -5.97
N GLY A 251 37.36 -7.04 -4.82
CA GLY A 251 37.91 -6.14 -3.78
C GLY A 251 37.61 -6.65 -2.36
N ASN A 252 38.44 -6.28 -1.38
CA ASN A 252 38.36 -6.78 0.01
C ASN A 252 37.69 -5.78 0.96
N GLY A 253 36.57 -5.16 0.56
CA GLY A 253 35.89 -4.18 1.40
C GLY A 253 34.38 -4.20 1.21
N ASP A 254 33.65 -4.05 2.31
CA ASP A 254 32.20 -3.91 2.31
C ASP A 254 31.79 -2.51 1.82
N LEU A 255 30.75 -2.43 0.99
CA LEU A 255 30.30 -1.18 0.38
C LEU A 255 29.44 -0.40 1.38
N VAL A 256 29.92 0.76 1.84
CA VAL A 256 29.12 1.67 2.66
C VAL A 256 28.02 2.30 1.80
N LEU A 257 26.76 2.02 2.13
CA LEU A 257 25.60 2.58 1.44
C LEU A 257 25.25 3.95 2.00
N THR A 258 25.11 4.07 3.32
CA THR A 258 24.73 5.33 3.98
C THR A 258 25.65 5.67 5.16
N ASP A 259 25.73 6.96 5.44
CA ASP A 259 26.41 7.54 6.59
C ASP A 259 25.38 8.38 7.35
N VAL A 260 24.90 7.87 8.50
CA VAL A 260 23.84 8.53 9.28
C VAL A 260 24.36 9.70 10.08
N MET A 261 25.68 9.82 10.22
CA MET A 261 26.34 10.93 10.91
C MET A 261 26.60 12.13 10.00
N GLU A 262 26.54 11.95 8.67
CA GLU A 262 26.79 12.99 7.67
C GLU A 262 26.00 14.28 7.95
N ARG A 263 24.71 14.14 8.26
CA ARG A 263 23.80 15.28 8.47
C ARG A 263 23.67 15.68 9.94
N ARG A 264 24.01 14.79 10.87
CA ARG A 264 23.82 14.94 12.32
C ARG A 264 22.37 15.30 12.70
N GLU A 265 21.41 14.65 12.07
CA GLU A 265 19.97 14.85 12.33
C GLU A 265 19.26 13.51 12.45
N GLY A 266 18.49 13.34 13.52
CA GLY A 266 17.88 12.05 13.82
C GLY A 266 17.48 11.83 15.27
N LEU A 267 17.08 10.60 15.56
CA LEU A 267 16.78 10.09 16.89
C LEU A 267 17.95 9.26 17.41
N HIS A 268 18.53 9.68 18.52
CA HIS A 268 19.54 8.92 19.25
C HIS A 268 18.90 8.21 20.43
N LEU A 269 18.97 6.88 20.42
CA LEU A 269 18.62 6.02 21.54
C LEU A 269 19.90 5.81 22.38
N PRO A 270 20.04 6.44 23.55
CA PRO A 270 21.25 6.35 24.36
C PRO A 270 21.42 4.94 24.96
N GLN A 271 22.60 4.62 25.48
CA GLN A 271 22.86 3.34 26.17
C GLN A 271 21.92 3.12 27.38
N ALA A 272 21.52 4.20 28.05
CA ALA A 272 20.58 4.14 29.17
C ALA A 272 19.14 3.82 28.75
N ALA A 273 18.80 3.94 27.46
CA ALA A 273 17.46 3.57 26.98
C ALA A 273 17.30 2.04 27.03
N PRO A 274 16.17 1.51 27.54
CA PRO A 274 15.95 0.08 27.66
C PRO A 274 16.06 -0.66 26.32
N GLN A 275 16.48 -1.92 26.39
CA GLN A 275 16.50 -2.80 25.22
C GLN A 275 15.08 -3.13 24.75
N GLY A 276 14.94 -3.47 23.47
CA GLY A 276 13.67 -3.91 22.87
C GLY A 276 13.27 -3.12 21.61
N PRO A 277 12.05 -3.35 21.10
CA PRO A 277 11.59 -2.74 19.86
C PRO A 277 11.12 -1.29 20.07
N TYR A 278 11.60 -0.40 19.19
CA TYR A 278 11.20 0.99 19.08
C TYR A 278 10.66 1.24 17.68
N PHE A 279 9.54 1.95 17.61
CA PHE A 279 8.89 2.37 16.37
C PHE A 279 8.84 3.89 16.34
N VAL A 280 9.23 4.48 15.22
CA VAL A 280 9.13 5.92 14.98
C VAL A 280 8.04 6.16 13.96
N ILE A 281 7.09 7.01 14.32
CA ILE A 281 5.89 7.30 13.56
C ILE A 281 5.93 8.78 13.18
N ASP A 282 5.69 9.11 11.91
CA ASP A 282 5.61 10.51 11.49
C ASP A 282 4.26 11.16 11.82
N SER A 283 4.10 12.43 11.46
CA SER A 283 2.86 13.18 11.67
C SER A 283 1.67 12.64 10.87
N ARG A 284 1.89 11.78 9.86
CA ARG A 284 0.84 11.12 9.07
C ARG A 284 0.38 9.81 9.73
N GLY A 285 1.00 9.39 10.83
CA GLY A 285 0.71 8.12 11.48
C GLY A 285 1.38 6.92 10.81
N VAL A 286 2.38 7.15 9.94
CA VAL A 286 3.11 6.08 9.24
C VAL A 286 4.38 5.75 9.99
N ILE A 287 4.68 4.46 10.16
CA ILE A 287 5.97 4.04 10.72
C ILE A 287 7.06 4.36 9.68
N VAL A 288 7.97 5.26 10.04
CA VAL A 288 9.08 5.69 9.19
C VAL A 288 10.37 4.95 9.49
N ALA A 289 10.50 4.44 10.72
CA ALA A 289 11.62 3.59 11.12
C ALA A 289 11.20 2.65 12.24
N GLU A 290 11.77 1.44 12.23
CA GLU A 290 11.70 0.47 13.31
C GLU A 290 13.11 0.01 13.65
N THR A 291 13.42 -0.09 14.94
CA THR A 291 14.67 -0.70 15.38
C THR A 291 14.45 -1.58 16.60
N VAL A 292 15.31 -2.59 16.76
CA VAL A 292 15.44 -3.33 18.02
C VAL A 292 16.71 -2.84 18.68
N LYS A 293 16.53 -2.06 19.74
CA LYS A 293 17.58 -1.51 20.57
C LYS A 293 18.20 -2.64 21.38
N LEU A 294 19.49 -2.89 21.15
CA LEU A 294 20.32 -3.76 21.99
C LEU A 294 21.02 -2.93 23.07
N ALA A 295 22.08 -3.44 23.68
CA ALA A 295 22.83 -2.74 24.71
C ALA A 295 23.48 -1.44 24.21
N ASP A 296 23.96 -1.44 22.96
CA ASP A 296 24.71 -0.33 22.40
C ASP A 296 23.81 0.86 21.97
N PRO A 297 24.33 2.11 21.99
CA PRO A 297 23.65 3.27 21.44
C PRO A 297 23.20 3.03 20.00
N ARG A 298 22.09 3.65 19.60
CA ARG A 298 21.52 3.49 18.26
C ARG A 298 21.13 4.86 17.74
N LEU A 299 21.62 5.22 16.56
CA LEU A 299 21.20 6.43 15.86
C LEU A 299 20.30 6.04 14.70
N ILE A 300 19.17 6.74 14.58
CA ILE A 300 18.25 6.63 13.44
C ILE A 300 18.21 7.99 12.77
N ALA A 301 18.73 8.09 11.56
CA ALA A 301 18.65 9.31 10.76
C ALA A 301 17.19 9.58 10.38
N LEU A 302 16.70 10.78 10.71
CA LEU A 302 15.33 11.20 10.43
C LEU A 302 15.36 12.65 9.94
N PRO A 303 14.51 13.02 8.96
CA PRO A 303 14.45 14.40 8.51
C PRO A 303 13.91 15.32 9.61
N PRO A 304 14.08 16.65 9.45
CA PRO A 304 13.38 17.60 10.30
C PRO A 304 11.87 17.37 10.22
N GLY A 305 11.23 17.30 11.38
CA GLY A 305 9.83 16.91 11.47
C GLY A 305 9.39 16.62 12.90
N THR A 306 8.09 16.40 13.06
CA THR A 306 7.50 15.95 14.32
C THR A 306 7.18 14.46 14.22
N TYR A 307 7.56 13.73 15.26
CA TYR A 307 7.49 12.29 15.32
C TYR A 307 6.90 11.83 16.64
N LYS A 308 6.33 10.62 16.63
CA LYS A 308 6.05 9.86 17.84
C LYS A 308 7.02 8.69 17.93
N VAL A 309 7.55 8.45 19.11
CA VAL A 309 8.27 7.21 19.42
C VAL A 309 7.34 6.31 20.22
N LYS A 310 7.31 5.03 19.85
CA LYS A 310 6.54 4.00 20.51
C LYS A 310 7.46 2.86 20.91
N ARG A 311 7.39 2.45 22.16
CA ARG A 311 8.03 1.23 22.68
C ARG A 311 6.95 0.24 23.09
N ARG A 312 7.07 -1.00 22.60
CA ARG A 312 6.15 -2.08 22.95
C ARG A 312 6.72 -2.88 24.11
N LEU A 313 6.02 -2.90 25.24
CA LEU A 313 6.27 -3.80 26.36
C LEU A 313 5.29 -4.99 26.29
N PRO A 314 5.52 -6.07 27.06
CA PRO A 314 4.61 -7.22 27.06
C PRO A 314 3.16 -6.89 27.45
N ASP A 315 2.96 -5.89 28.33
CA ASP A 315 1.67 -5.57 28.95
C ASP A 315 1.12 -4.19 28.59
N ARG A 316 1.93 -3.30 28.02
CA ARG A 316 1.56 -1.91 27.72
C ARG A 316 2.39 -1.31 26.58
N LEU A 317 1.98 -0.14 26.10
CA LEU A 317 2.79 0.69 25.21
C LEU A 317 3.36 1.88 26.00
N ARG A 318 4.55 2.33 25.61
CA ARG A 318 5.06 3.65 26.01
C ARG A 318 5.16 4.52 24.78
N VAL A 319 4.54 5.70 24.80
CA VAL A 319 4.45 6.61 23.65
C VAL A 319 4.87 8.00 24.07
N GLY A 320 5.61 8.69 23.22
CA GLY A 320 5.96 10.10 23.42
C GLY A 320 6.19 10.79 22.09
N GLU A 321 6.08 12.11 22.10
CA GLU A 321 6.29 12.94 20.90
C GLU A 321 7.62 13.67 20.99
N PHE A 322 8.27 13.87 19.85
CA PHE A 322 9.51 14.61 19.75
C PHE A 322 9.60 15.33 18.40
N THR A 323 10.39 16.40 18.37
CA THR A 323 10.61 17.19 17.16
C THR A 323 12.10 17.21 16.83
N ILE A 324 12.42 16.97 15.57
CA ILE A 324 13.77 17.09 15.03
C ILE A 324 13.85 18.40 14.24
N THR A 325 14.83 19.23 14.54
CA THR A 325 15.21 20.37 13.72
C THR A 325 16.42 20.04 12.85
N ALA A 326 16.66 20.83 11.80
CA ALA A 326 17.76 20.59 10.87
C ALA A 326 19.12 20.57 11.59
N GLY A 327 19.90 19.51 11.36
CA GLY A 327 21.20 19.30 12.01
C GLY A 327 21.14 19.02 13.52
N GLN A 328 19.98 18.63 14.04
CA GLN A 328 19.80 18.26 15.45
C GLN A 328 19.61 16.75 15.62
N ILE A 329 20.43 16.16 16.50
CA ILE A 329 20.18 14.82 17.03
C ILE A 329 19.33 14.96 18.31
N TYR A 330 18.10 14.46 18.27
CA TYR A 330 17.25 14.34 19.45
C TYR A 330 17.64 13.08 20.23
N THR A 331 18.09 13.24 21.47
CA THR A 331 18.35 12.08 22.35
C THR A 331 17.08 11.71 23.09
N LEU A 332 16.65 10.45 22.95
CA LEU A 332 15.45 9.95 23.62
C LEU A 332 15.64 9.96 25.15
N ASP A 333 14.76 10.70 25.83
CA ASP A 333 14.56 10.58 27.26
C ASP A 333 13.35 9.67 27.51
N GLU A 334 13.59 8.48 28.04
CA GLU A 334 12.52 7.52 28.36
C GLU A 334 11.58 8.00 29.47
N SER A 335 11.97 9.00 30.28
CA SER A 335 11.08 9.53 31.32
C SER A 335 9.91 10.34 30.74
N THR A 336 10.04 10.85 29.51
CA THR A 336 8.98 11.64 28.86
C THR A 336 7.93 10.78 28.17
N LEU A 337 8.11 9.46 28.09
CA LEU A 337 7.14 8.57 27.47
C LEU A 337 5.98 8.24 28.42
N GLU A 338 4.76 8.38 27.96
CA GLU A 338 3.55 8.07 28.72
C GLU A 338 3.10 6.62 28.47
N ASN A 339 2.49 6.00 29.48
CA ASN A 339 1.91 4.66 29.31
C ASN A 339 0.60 4.76 28.53
N ALA A 340 0.48 4.00 27.45
CA ALA A 340 -0.75 3.85 26.67
C ALA A 340 -1.22 2.39 26.70
N LYS A 341 -2.55 2.18 26.69
CA LYS A 341 -3.12 0.84 26.51
C LYS A 341 -2.95 0.41 25.06
N PHE A 342 -2.94 -0.89 24.80
CA PHE A 342 -2.90 -1.41 23.42
C PHE A 342 -4.07 -0.95 22.54
N THR A 343 -5.21 -0.58 23.14
CA THR A 343 -6.37 -0.01 22.42
C THR A 343 -6.12 1.42 21.90
N ASP A 344 -5.17 2.12 22.53
CA ASP A 344 -4.80 3.52 22.25
C ASP A 344 -3.51 3.58 21.44
N ASP A 345 -3.20 2.48 20.73
CA ASP A 345 -2.03 2.39 19.87
C ASP A 345 -2.10 3.49 18.80
N PRO A 346 -1.13 4.43 18.75
CA PRO A 346 -1.09 5.45 17.71
C PRO A 346 -0.92 4.85 16.31
N VAL A 347 -0.52 3.58 16.23
CA VAL A 347 -0.57 2.75 15.03
C VAL A 347 -1.93 2.04 14.98
N LYS A 348 -3.03 2.78 14.94
CA LYS A 348 -4.24 2.29 14.25
C LYS A 348 -3.94 2.53 12.77
N GLY A 349 -3.75 1.43 12.02
CA GLY A 349 -3.44 1.38 10.58
C GLY A 349 -3.20 2.73 9.93
N THR A 350 -1.93 3.01 9.61
CA THR A 350 -1.48 3.97 8.58
C THR A 350 -2.61 4.72 7.90
N GLY A 351 -2.66 6.04 8.08
CA GLY A 351 -3.65 6.95 7.48
C GLY A 351 -3.61 7.00 5.96
N ILE A 352 -3.93 5.88 5.31
CA ILE A 352 -4.04 5.63 3.89
C ILE A 352 -5.49 5.19 3.71
N SER A 353 -6.31 6.09 3.17
CA SER A 353 -7.68 5.81 2.69
C SER A 353 -8.49 4.81 3.55
N LYS A 354 -9.17 5.31 4.58
CA LYS A 354 -10.17 4.56 5.38
C LYS A 354 -11.21 3.82 4.52
N THR A 355 -11.32 4.22 3.26
CA THR A 355 -12.05 3.55 2.20
C THR A 355 -11.90 2.03 2.20
N TYR A 356 -10.71 1.48 2.43
CA TYR A 356 -10.47 0.02 2.38
C TYR A 356 -10.48 -0.67 3.74
N SER A 357 -10.54 0.11 4.82
CA SER A 357 -10.85 -0.44 6.14
C SER A 357 -12.29 -0.96 6.17
N ARG A 358 -12.53 -1.95 7.02
CA ARG A 358 -13.89 -2.39 7.32
C ARG A 358 -14.61 -1.26 8.04
N HIS A 359 -15.65 -0.74 7.40
CA HIS A 359 -16.52 0.30 7.94
C HIS A 359 -17.97 -0.05 7.70
N TRP A 360 -18.89 0.66 8.34
CA TRP A 360 -20.31 0.49 8.13
C TRP A 360 -20.95 1.79 7.68
N SER A 361 -22.06 1.71 6.96
CA SER A 361 -22.85 2.86 6.54
C SER A 361 -24.30 2.69 6.98
N LEU A 362 -24.98 3.82 7.13
CA LEU A 362 -26.41 3.89 7.35
C LEU A 362 -27.02 4.74 6.24
N SER A 363 -28.01 4.17 5.57
CA SER A 363 -28.70 4.77 4.44
C SER A 363 -30.19 4.93 4.75
N ALA A 364 -30.77 6.06 4.36
CA ALA A 364 -32.22 6.24 4.26
C ALA A 364 -32.60 6.30 2.78
N PHE A 365 -33.69 5.63 2.39
CA PHE A 365 -34.08 5.52 1.00
C PHE A 365 -35.55 5.84 0.73
N GLY A 366 -35.78 6.39 -0.46
CA GLY A 366 -37.07 6.39 -1.13
C GLY A 366 -36.95 5.59 -2.42
N GLN A 367 -37.90 4.69 -2.66
CA GLN A 367 -37.90 3.83 -3.85
C GLN A 367 -39.29 3.67 -4.43
N TYR A 368 -39.35 3.26 -5.70
CA TYR A 368 -40.57 2.90 -6.38
C TYR A 368 -40.45 1.46 -6.89
N GLN A 369 -41.36 0.59 -6.42
CA GLN A 369 -41.45 -0.79 -6.86
C GLN A 369 -42.43 -0.89 -8.04
N ALA A 370 -41.92 -1.27 -9.20
CA ALA A 370 -42.68 -1.57 -10.39
C ALA A 370 -42.87 -3.08 -10.52
N VAL A 371 -44.12 -3.54 -10.50
CA VAL A 371 -44.46 -4.95 -10.72
C VAL A 371 -44.79 -5.16 -12.19
N PHE A 372 -44.09 -6.07 -12.86
CA PHE A 372 -44.31 -6.41 -14.27
C PHE A 372 -45.40 -7.46 -14.40
N ASP A 373 -46.64 -7.10 -14.05
CA ASP A 373 -47.81 -7.92 -14.37
C ASP A 373 -48.22 -7.67 -15.83
N ARG A 374 -48.58 -8.73 -16.57
CA ARG A 374 -49.30 -8.54 -17.83
C ARG A 374 -50.63 -7.86 -17.48
N PRO A 375 -51.31 -7.15 -18.39
CA PRO A 375 -52.65 -6.67 -18.11
C PRO A 375 -53.58 -7.89 -17.99
N THR A 376 -53.68 -8.45 -16.78
CA THR A 376 -54.86 -9.20 -16.37
C THR A 376 -55.99 -8.18 -16.45
N SER A 377 -57.03 -8.51 -17.21
CA SER A 377 -58.13 -7.61 -17.58
C SER A 377 -58.92 -7.02 -16.39
N ASN A 378 -58.49 -7.29 -15.15
CA ASN A 378 -59.19 -7.00 -13.89
C ASN A 378 -58.34 -6.23 -12.86
N GLY A 379 -57.16 -5.69 -13.25
CA GLY A 379 -56.25 -4.97 -12.37
C GLY A 379 -55.31 -5.92 -11.62
N GLY A 380 -54.01 -5.82 -11.91
CA GLY A 380 -52.99 -6.80 -11.51
C GLY A 380 -52.98 -7.22 -10.04
N TYR A 381 -52.50 -8.44 -9.79
CA TYR A 381 -52.54 -9.08 -8.46
C TYR A 381 -51.66 -8.40 -7.41
N PHE A 382 -50.72 -7.55 -7.83
CA PHE A 382 -49.87 -6.76 -6.94
C PHE A 382 -49.67 -5.37 -7.56
N PRO A 383 -50.04 -4.28 -6.86
CA PRO A 383 -49.88 -2.94 -7.41
C PRO A 383 -48.42 -2.50 -7.29
N SER A 384 -48.00 -1.62 -8.21
CA SER A 384 -46.77 -0.86 -8.03
C SER A 384 -46.95 0.15 -6.90
N ALA A 385 -45.91 0.35 -6.07
CA ALA A 385 -46.02 1.21 -4.90
C ALA A 385 -44.72 2.00 -4.64
N PRO A 386 -44.82 3.28 -4.22
CA PRO A 386 -43.71 3.94 -3.56
C PRO A 386 -43.42 3.25 -2.22
N ALA A 387 -42.17 3.27 -1.81
CA ALA A 387 -41.72 2.78 -0.52
C ALA A 387 -40.60 3.63 0.06
N VAL A 388 -40.50 3.66 1.38
CA VAL A 388 -39.41 4.30 2.12
C VAL A 388 -38.81 3.33 3.11
N GLY A 389 -37.55 3.51 3.47
CA GLY A 389 -36.88 2.59 4.38
C GLY A 389 -35.46 2.98 4.72
N GLY A 390 -34.76 2.03 5.34
CA GLY A 390 -33.36 2.17 5.72
C GLY A 390 -32.54 0.95 5.36
N GLU A 391 -31.25 1.16 5.16
CA GLU A 391 -30.25 0.12 4.87
C GLU A 391 -29.02 0.31 5.75
N VAL A 392 -28.49 -0.78 6.28
CA VAL A 392 -27.20 -0.80 6.98
C VAL A 392 -26.27 -1.71 6.19
N THR A 393 -25.10 -1.19 5.82
CA THR A 393 -24.12 -1.94 5.02
C THR A 393 -22.79 -2.00 5.74
N VAL A 394 -22.20 -3.20 5.82
CA VAL A 394 -20.82 -3.41 6.26
C VAL A 394 -19.95 -3.58 5.02
N HIS A 395 -19.00 -2.67 4.83
CA HIS A 395 -18.09 -2.64 3.68
C HIS A 395 -16.78 -3.38 3.99
N ASN A 396 -16.16 -3.92 2.93
CA ASN A 396 -14.87 -4.61 2.94
C ASN A 396 -14.79 -5.81 3.91
N ILE A 397 -15.84 -6.64 3.96
CA ILE A 397 -15.94 -7.70 4.98
C ILE A 397 -14.99 -8.90 4.78
N ILE A 398 -14.79 -9.35 3.54
CA ILE A 398 -13.93 -10.51 3.18
C ILE A 398 -12.83 -10.07 2.20
N GLY A 399 -12.65 -8.75 2.06
CA GLY A 399 -11.72 -8.14 1.11
C GLY A 399 -12.28 -6.87 0.51
N ARG A 400 -11.42 -6.11 -0.17
CA ARG A 400 -11.77 -4.85 -0.83
C ARG A 400 -12.92 -5.06 -1.83
N GLY A 401 -13.93 -4.21 -1.74
CA GLY A 401 -15.09 -4.19 -2.64
C GLY A 401 -16.32 -4.86 -2.05
N PHE A 402 -16.13 -5.86 -1.20
CA PHE A 402 -17.24 -6.71 -0.75
C PHE A 402 -18.02 -6.05 0.39
N GLY A 403 -19.28 -5.71 0.12
CA GLY A 403 -20.25 -5.21 1.10
C GLY A 403 -21.35 -6.22 1.39
N LEU A 404 -21.79 -6.29 2.64
CA LEU A 404 -23.01 -6.97 3.05
C LEU A 404 -23.98 -5.97 3.66
N GLY A 405 -25.19 -5.89 3.11
CA GLY A 405 -26.24 -5.00 3.56
C GLY A 405 -27.48 -5.72 4.07
N ILE A 406 -28.19 -5.08 4.99
CA ILE A 406 -29.55 -5.45 5.41
C ILE A 406 -30.42 -4.21 5.23
N ASP A 407 -31.58 -4.38 4.59
CA ASP A 407 -32.55 -3.30 4.40
C ASP A 407 -33.94 -3.66 4.90
N ALA A 408 -34.69 -2.64 5.29
CA ALA A 408 -36.10 -2.76 5.62
C ALA A 408 -36.86 -1.56 5.06
N GLY A 409 -38.04 -1.80 4.48
CA GLY A 409 -38.86 -0.76 3.88
C GLY A 409 -40.35 -0.99 4.06
N TYR A 410 -41.10 0.12 4.01
CA TYR A 410 -42.55 0.16 4.02
C TYR A 410 -43.06 0.90 2.78
N GLY A 411 -43.90 0.24 2.00
CA GLY A 411 -44.59 0.79 0.84
C GLY A 411 -46.08 0.80 1.03
N TRP A 412 -46.75 1.70 0.31
CA TRP A 412 -48.19 1.88 0.40
C TRP A 412 -48.75 2.35 -0.93
N THR A 413 -50.00 1.98 -1.21
CA THR A 413 -50.79 2.53 -2.31
C THR A 413 -52.26 2.24 -2.07
N SER A 414 -53.15 2.94 -2.77
CA SER A 414 -54.58 2.63 -2.79
C SER A 414 -54.98 2.37 -4.23
N ASN A 415 -55.74 1.31 -4.48
CA ASN A 415 -56.10 0.89 -5.82
C ASN A 415 -57.46 0.19 -5.81
N THR A 416 -57.98 -0.16 -6.99
CA THR A 416 -59.25 -0.87 -7.15
C THR A 416 -59.00 -2.22 -7.81
N VAL A 417 -59.74 -3.25 -7.38
CA VAL A 417 -59.77 -4.56 -8.05
C VAL A 417 -61.15 -4.81 -8.63
N ASN A 418 -61.22 -5.32 -9.86
CA ASN A 418 -62.50 -5.67 -10.48
C ASN A 418 -62.85 -7.12 -10.17
N VAL A 419 -63.95 -7.34 -9.44
CA VAL A 419 -64.48 -8.67 -9.14
C VAL A 419 -65.73 -8.92 -9.97
N GLU A 420 -65.75 -10.01 -10.74
CA GLU A 420 -66.76 -10.29 -11.76
C GLU A 420 -68.22 -10.27 -11.25
N LEU A 421 -68.46 -10.62 -9.98
CA LEU A 421 -69.79 -10.57 -9.35
C LEU A 421 -70.12 -9.27 -8.60
N VAL A 422 -69.14 -8.46 -8.21
CA VAL A 422 -69.31 -7.36 -7.25
C VAL A 422 -68.94 -5.99 -7.85
N GLY A 423 -68.23 -5.97 -8.98
CA GLY A 423 -67.71 -4.77 -9.61
C GLY A 423 -66.38 -4.29 -9.02
N LEU A 424 -66.11 -2.99 -9.11
CA LEU A 424 -64.86 -2.38 -8.64
C LEU A 424 -64.87 -2.22 -7.11
N LEU A 425 -63.90 -2.84 -6.45
CA LEU A 425 -63.72 -2.75 -5.00
C LEU A 425 -62.44 -1.97 -4.68
N PRO A 426 -62.53 -0.83 -3.97
CA PRO A 426 -61.36 -0.10 -3.49
C PRO A 426 -60.67 -0.85 -2.35
N TYR A 427 -59.34 -0.81 -2.34
CA TYR A 427 -58.51 -1.36 -1.27
C TYR A 427 -57.28 -0.50 -0.99
N ASP A 428 -56.89 -0.49 0.27
CA ASP A 428 -55.59 0.00 0.72
C ASP A 428 -54.58 -1.14 0.74
N TYR A 429 -53.39 -0.86 0.26
CA TYR A 429 -52.30 -1.81 0.15
C TYR A 429 -51.10 -1.34 0.95
N SER A 430 -50.51 -2.27 1.70
CA SER A 430 -49.23 -2.08 2.37
C SER A 430 -48.24 -3.18 1.96
N LEU A 431 -46.97 -2.80 1.93
CA LEU A 431 -45.83 -3.66 1.61
C LEU A 431 -44.76 -3.46 2.67
N VAL A 432 -44.37 -4.52 3.37
CA VAL A 432 -43.15 -4.54 4.19
C VAL A 432 -42.12 -5.38 3.46
N THR A 433 -40.95 -4.82 3.22
CA THR A 433 -39.81 -5.54 2.63
C THR A 433 -38.71 -5.66 3.66
N ILE A 434 -38.15 -6.86 3.82
CA ILE A 434 -36.92 -7.11 4.57
C ILE A 434 -35.92 -7.73 3.60
N GLY A 435 -34.81 -7.04 3.36
CA GLY A 435 -33.82 -7.37 2.36
C GLY A 435 -32.44 -7.68 2.94
N ALA A 436 -31.67 -8.48 2.21
CA ALA A 436 -30.24 -8.65 2.42
C ALA A 436 -29.50 -8.55 1.08
N SER A 437 -28.39 -7.84 1.05
CA SER A 437 -27.58 -7.60 -0.13
C SER A 437 -26.15 -8.10 0.06
N ALA A 438 -25.57 -8.64 -1.01
CA ALA A 438 -24.14 -8.90 -1.10
C ALA A 438 -23.62 -8.21 -2.36
N ILE A 439 -22.83 -7.17 -2.18
CA ILE A 439 -22.40 -6.26 -3.25
C ILE A 439 -20.90 -6.24 -3.42
N TYR A 440 -20.46 -5.90 -4.63
CA TYR A 440 -19.08 -5.57 -4.94
C TYR A 440 -19.02 -4.13 -5.47
N GLU A 441 -18.24 -3.28 -4.80
CA GLU A 441 -18.00 -1.88 -5.14
C GLU A 441 -16.65 -1.70 -5.86
N TRP A 442 -16.66 -1.04 -7.02
CA TRP A 442 -15.43 -0.66 -7.73
C TRP A 442 -15.02 0.77 -7.41
N PHE A 443 -13.72 1.07 -7.55
CA PHE A 443 -13.18 2.44 -7.44
C PHE A 443 -13.58 3.18 -6.16
N GLN A 444 -13.60 2.51 -5.00
CA GLN A 444 -14.15 3.10 -3.77
C GLN A 444 -13.49 4.42 -3.33
N GLU A 445 -12.27 4.71 -3.78
CA GLU A 445 -11.59 6.00 -3.54
C GLU A 445 -12.14 7.13 -4.40
N GLY A 446 -12.66 6.80 -5.57
CA GLY A 446 -13.22 7.74 -6.51
C GLY A 446 -14.49 8.41 -6.00
N ARG A 447 -14.84 9.51 -6.65
CA ARG A 447 -16.14 10.19 -6.43
C ARG A 447 -17.32 9.33 -6.89
N TRP A 448 -17.08 8.47 -7.88
CA TRP A 448 -18.08 7.64 -8.56
C TRP A 448 -17.76 6.17 -8.30
N ILE A 449 -18.65 5.50 -7.57
CA ILE A 449 -18.43 4.16 -7.03
C ILE A 449 -19.56 3.27 -7.57
N PRO A 450 -19.40 2.69 -8.76
CA PRO A 450 -20.38 1.75 -9.29
C PRO A 450 -20.33 0.45 -8.48
N PHE A 451 -21.48 -0.21 -8.36
CA PHE A 451 -21.59 -1.49 -7.66
C PHE A 451 -22.60 -2.43 -8.31
N VAL A 452 -22.40 -3.73 -8.09
CA VAL A 452 -23.32 -4.80 -8.47
C VAL A 452 -23.36 -5.85 -7.38
N GLY A 453 -24.45 -6.59 -7.29
CA GLY A 453 -24.56 -7.65 -6.31
C GLY A 453 -25.81 -8.49 -6.44
N LEU A 454 -25.95 -9.38 -5.46
CA LEU A 454 -27.15 -10.16 -5.23
C LEU A 454 -28.00 -9.48 -4.16
N HIS A 455 -29.32 -9.62 -4.28
CA HIS A 455 -30.27 -9.14 -3.30
C HIS A 455 -31.35 -10.19 -3.05
N LEU A 456 -31.62 -10.49 -1.80
CA LEU A 456 -32.67 -11.39 -1.37
C LEU A 456 -33.70 -10.57 -0.59
N ALA A 457 -34.97 -10.62 -0.97
CA ALA A 457 -36.04 -9.89 -0.28
C ALA A 457 -37.11 -10.83 0.25
N PHE A 458 -37.62 -10.55 1.44
CA PHE A 458 -38.85 -11.11 1.96
C PHE A 458 -39.91 -10.00 2.01
N ASN A 459 -40.94 -10.14 1.18
CA ASN A 459 -42.03 -9.17 1.06
C ASN A 459 -43.27 -9.68 1.79
N ILE A 460 -43.87 -8.83 2.61
CA ILE A 460 -45.13 -9.07 3.31
C ILE A 460 -46.11 -8.01 2.82
N MET A 461 -47.15 -8.44 2.14
CA MET A 461 -48.12 -7.61 1.45
C MET A 461 -49.47 -7.77 2.14
N SER A 462 -50.16 -6.68 2.41
CA SER A 462 -51.50 -6.69 2.97
C SER A 462 -52.44 -5.82 2.17
N ARG A 463 -53.66 -6.29 1.97
CA ARG A 463 -54.76 -5.55 1.34
C ARG A 463 -55.95 -5.51 2.29
N SER A 464 -56.42 -4.31 2.59
CA SER A 464 -57.65 -4.07 3.35
C SER A 464 -58.67 -3.38 2.47
N PHE A 465 -59.86 -3.96 2.35
CA PHE A 465 -60.97 -3.39 1.59
C PHE A 465 -61.73 -2.39 2.47
N GLU A 466 -62.28 -1.33 1.86
CA GLU A 466 -63.16 -0.40 2.57
C GLU A 466 -64.46 -1.08 3.04
N ASP A 467 -64.93 -2.07 2.29
CA ASP A 467 -66.05 -2.91 2.70
C ASP A 467 -65.61 -3.90 3.79
N THR A 468 -65.99 -3.61 5.02
CA THR A 468 -65.69 -4.43 6.21
C THR A 468 -66.28 -5.84 6.19
N SER A 469 -67.16 -6.17 5.23
CA SER A 469 -67.63 -7.54 5.03
C SER A 469 -66.60 -8.44 4.33
N LEU A 470 -65.59 -7.84 3.67
CA LEU A 470 -64.49 -8.56 3.01
C LEU A 470 -63.31 -8.69 3.97
N ALA A 471 -62.78 -9.92 4.10
CA ALA A 471 -61.59 -10.16 4.90
C ALA A 471 -60.34 -9.52 4.29
N ALA A 472 -59.47 -8.97 5.14
CA ALA A 472 -58.16 -8.51 4.72
C ALA A 472 -57.33 -9.67 4.13
N GLN A 473 -56.63 -9.42 3.04
CA GLN A 473 -55.80 -10.41 2.36
C GLN A 473 -54.33 -10.16 2.70
N ASN A 474 -53.61 -11.20 3.09
CA ASN A 474 -52.18 -11.12 3.38
C ASN A 474 -51.42 -12.11 2.50
N TYR A 475 -50.30 -11.68 1.95
CA TYR A 475 -49.44 -12.49 1.10
C TYR A 475 -47.98 -12.25 1.47
N SER A 476 -47.19 -13.30 1.60
CA SER A 476 -45.76 -13.19 1.89
C SER A 476 -44.94 -14.01 0.92
N ILE A 477 -43.84 -13.44 0.43
CA ILE A 477 -43.02 -14.08 -0.59
C ILE A 477 -41.54 -13.74 -0.45
N PHE A 478 -40.70 -14.73 -0.71
CA PHE A 478 -39.27 -14.55 -0.87
C PHE A 478 -38.93 -14.33 -2.35
N THR A 479 -38.20 -13.26 -2.65
CA THR A 479 -37.85 -12.84 -4.02
C THR A 479 -36.33 -12.66 -4.15
N PRO A 480 -35.62 -13.63 -4.76
CA PRO A 480 -34.22 -13.44 -5.10
C PRO A 480 -34.09 -12.48 -6.30
N GLY A 481 -33.00 -11.73 -6.34
CA GLY A 481 -32.76 -10.74 -7.36
C GLY A 481 -31.32 -10.28 -7.45
N ILE A 482 -31.09 -9.38 -8.40
CA ILE A 482 -29.83 -8.67 -8.59
C ILE A 482 -30.01 -7.20 -8.22
N VAL A 483 -28.92 -6.60 -7.75
CA VAL A 483 -28.85 -5.16 -7.47
C VAL A 483 -27.68 -4.55 -8.22
N ALA A 484 -27.89 -3.37 -8.79
CA ALA A 484 -26.83 -2.58 -9.38
C ALA A 484 -27.08 -1.10 -9.09
N GLY A 485 -26.02 -0.29 -9.08
CA GLY A 485 -26.16 1.12 -8.85
C GLY A 485 -24.86 1.90 -8.91
N LEU A 486 -24.99 3.17 -8.55
CA LEU A 486 -23.90 4.13 -8.53
C LEU A 486 -23.98 4.95 -7.24
N LYS A 487 -22.94 4.84 -6.43
CA LYS A 487 -22.71 5.70 -5.26
C LYS A 487 -21.88 6.91 -5.68
N VAL A 488 -22.33 8.10 -5.32
CA VAL A 488 -21.67 9.37 -5.61
C VAL A 488 -21.35 10.06 -4.30
N ARG A 489 -20.05 10.21 -4.00
CA ARG A 489 -19.60 10.90 -2.79
C ARG A 489 -19.80 12.41 -2.96
N ILE A 490 -20.41 13.05 -1.97
CA ILE A 490 -20.73 14.48 -2.02
C ILE A 490 -19.76 15.27 -1.14
N ALA A 491 -19.91 15.18 0.18
CA ALA A 491 -19.12 15.94 1.13
C ALA A 491 -18.99 15.20 2.46
N GLY A 492 -17.79 15.19 3.02
CA GLY A 492 -17.49 14.43 4.24
C GLY A 492 -17.82 12.95 4.06
N ASN A 493 -18.61 12.42 5.00
CA ASN A 493 -19.06 11.03 5.02
C ASN A 493 -20.39 10.80 4.30
N PHE A 494 -20.94 11.81 3.62
CA PHE A 494 -22.22 11.70 2.91
C PHE A 494 -22.05 11.31 1.45
N SER A 495 -22.87 10.36 1.02
CA SER A 495 -23.00 9.92 -0.36
C SER A 495 -24.47 9.89 -0.79
N VAL A 496 -24.71 10.04 -2.09
CA VAL A 496 -26.01 9.75 -2.71
C VAL A 496 -25.88 8.52 -3.57
N ILE A 497 -26.83 7.61 -3.46
CA ILE A 497 -26.83 6.34 -4.19
C ILE A 497 -28.04 6.27 -5.10
N GLY A 498 -27.81 6.04 -6.39
CA GLY A 498 -28.83 5.57 -7.31
C GLY A 498 -28.78 4.05 -7.39
N ARG A 499 -29.90 3.38 -7.08
CA ARG A 499 -29.99 1.91 -6.99
C ARG A 499 -31.12 1.39 -7.86
N ALA A 500 -30.85 0.33 -8.60
CA ALA A 500 -31.86 -0.47 -9.28
C ALA A 500 -31.77 -1.93 -8.81
N ARG A 501 -32.93 -2.54 -8.55
CA ARG A 501 -33.05 -3.96 -8.22
C ARG A 501 -34.02 -4.61 -9.19
N VAL A 502 -33.75 -5.86 -9.54
CA VAL A 502 -34.67 -6.69 -10.31
C VAL A 502 -34.81 -8.02 -9.59
N HIS A 503 -36.04 -8.40 -9.23
CA HIS A 503 -36.30 -9.67 -8.57
C HIS A 503 -37.23 -10.55 -9.38
N TYR A 504 -37.10 -11.84 -9.11
CA TYR A 504 -37.99 -12.87 -9.58
C TYR A 504 -39.00 -13.22 -8.49
N LEU A 505 -40.28 -13.16 -8.83
CA LEU A 505 -41.41 -13.40 -7.93
C LEU A 505 -42.20 -14.61 -8.42
N HIS A 506 -42.30 -15.64 -7.58
CA HIS A 506 -43.03 -16.87 -7.88
C HIS A 506 -44.28 -17.00 -7.00
N TYR A 507 -45.49 -16.90 -7.59
CA TYR A 507 -46.74 -16.96 -6.83
C TYR A 507 -47.70 -18.03 -7.36
N ASN A 508 -48.50 -18.57 -6.46
CA ASN A 508 -49.54 -19.55 -6.73
C ASN A 508 -50.89 -18.96 -6.28
N VAL A 509 -51.63 -18.37 -7.22
CA VAL A 509 -53.04 -17.98 -7.05
C VAL A 509 -53.77 -18.57 -8.25
N ASP A 510 -54.54 -19.63 -8.02
CA ASP A 510 -55.25 -20.49 -9.00
C ASP A 510 -54.37 -21.23 -10.04
N GLU A 511 -53.25 -20.66 -10.48
CA GLU A 511 -52.24 -21.26 -11.36
C GLU A 511 -50.82 -20.83 -10.94
N THR A 512 -49.80 -21.64 -11.27
CA THR A 512 -48.39 -21.29 -11.04
C THR A 512 -47.93 -20.23 -12.04
N ARG A 513 -47.59 -19.03 -11.55
CA ARG A 513 -47.18 -17.91 -12.41
C ARG A 513 -45.91 -17.26 -11.89
N SER A 514 -45.07 -16.80 -12.83
CA SER A 514 -43.84 -16.04 -12.53
C SER A 514 -43.98 -14.59 -12.94
N LEU A 515 -43.77 -13.67 -12.01
CA LEU A 515 -43.69 -12.24 -12.24
C LEU A 515 -42.26 -11.76 -12.00
N GLY A 516 -41.87 -10.70 -12.71
CA GLY A 516 -40.72 -9.89 -12.33
C GLY A 516 -41.20 -8.62 -11.65
N ASN A 517 -40.42 -8.10 -10.72
CA ASN A 517 -40.54 -6.71 -10.27
C ASN A 517 -39.18 -6.02 -10.36
N ALA A 518 -39.20 -4.70 -10.48
CA ALA A 518 -38.02 -3.87 -10.41
C ALA A 518 -38.24 -2.75 -9.40
N ASP A 519 -37.23 -2.50 -8.56
CA ASP A 519 -37.22 -1.37 -7.65
C ASP A 519 -36.20 -0.34 -8.13
N PHE A 520 -36.61 0.93 -8.18
CA PHE A 520 -35.70 2.04 -8.45
C PHE A 520 -35.68 2.95 -7.23
N GLY A 521 -34.50 3.16 -6.66
CA GLY A 521 -34.33 3.87 -5.39
C GLY A 521 -33.25 4.93 -5.44
N LEU A 522 -33.49 5.99 -4.68
CA LEU A 522 -32.48 6.99 -4.29
C LEU A 522 -32.24 6.88 -2.80
N LEU A 523 -30.97 6.86 -2.41
CA LEU A 523 -30.55 6.76 -1.02
C LEU A 523 -29.65 7.94 -0.65
N LEU A 524 -29.84 8.42 0.57
CA LEU A 524 -28.87 9.25 1.25
C LEU A 524 -28.11 8.39 2.25
N ASP A 525 -26.81 8.27 2.04
CA ASP A 525 -25.92 7.37 2.76
C ASP A 525 -24.94 8.16 3.62
N TYR A 526 -24.70 7.69 4.84
CA TYR A 526 -23.68 8.20 5.74
C TYR A 526 -22.73 7.07 6.15
N GLU A 527 -21.44 7.23 5.82
CA GLU A 527 -20.41 6.22 6.05
C GLU A 527 -19.66 6.51 7.37
N PHE A 528 -19.65 5.56 8.29
CA PHE A 528 -18.93 5.65 9.56
C PHE A 528 -17.47 5.22 9.36
N ARG A 529 -16.65 6.14 8.85
CA ARG A 529 -15.21 5.94 8.63
C ARG A 529 -14.39 6.56 9.76
N ASP A 530 -13.83 5.71 10.62
CA ASP A 530 -13.05 6.06 11.83
C ASP A 530 -11.68 6.65 11.58
#